data_AF-A0A3B4ACT9-F1
#
_entry.id   AF-A0A3B4ACT9-F1
#
_cell.length_a   1.000
_cell.length_b   1.000
_cell.length_c   1.000
_cell.angle_alpha   90.00
_cell.angle_beta   90.00
_cell.angle_gamma   90.00
#
_symmetry.space_group_name_H-M   'P 1'
#
loop_
_entity.id
_entity.type
_entity.pdbx_description
1 polymer ?
#
loop_
_entity_poly.entity_id
_entity_poly.type
_entity_poly.pdbx_seq_one_letter_code
_entity_poly.pdbx_strand_id
1 'polypeptide(L)' 'MSRVALQAEKMNHHPEWFNVYNKVQITLTTHDCGGLSKRDIKMAKFIDKITLSN' A
#
# COMPACT_ATOMS: atom_id res chain seq x y z
N MET A 1 -4.04 8.22 3.64
CA MET A 1 -2.99 8.13 2.60
C MET A 1 -1.61 8.51 3.11
N SER A 2 -1.40 9.64 3.80
CA SER A 2 -0.06 10.10 4.21
C SER A 2 0.76 9.07 5.02
N ARG A 3 0.11 8.33 5.94
CA ARG A 3 0.75 7.22 6.68
C ARG A 3 1.24 6.09 5.76
N VAL A 4 0.50 5.79 4.70
CA VAL A 4 0.88 4.77 3.70
C VAL A 4 2.03 5.27 2.84
N ALA A 5 2.03 6.55 2.43
CA ALA A 5 3.13 7.14 1.68
C ALA A 5 4.46 7.07 2.44
N LEU A 6 4.46 7.42 3.74
CA LEU A 6 5.67 7.31 4.58
C LEU A 6 6.19 5.87 4.69
N GLN A 7 5.27 4.90 4.78
CA GLN A 7 5.65 3.48 4.83
C GLN A 7 6.15 2.97 3.47
N ALA A 8 5.57 3.44 2.37
CA ALA A 8 6.02 3.14 1.01
C ALA A 8 7.46 3.59 0.78
N GLU A 9 7.80 4.82 1.17
CA GLU A 9 9.18 5.33 1.14
C GLU A 9 10.12 4.47 1.97
N LYS A 10 9.74 4.15 3.21
CA LYS A 10 10.56 3.29 4.09
C LYS A 10 10.78 1.88 3.53
N MET A 11 9.81 1.35 2.79
CA MET A 11 9.89 0.02 2.19
C MET A 11 10.51 0.02 0.80
N ASN A 12 10.72 1.19 0.20
CA ASN A 12 10.97 1.34 -1.23
C ASN A 12 10.01 0.47 -2.08
N HIS A 13 8.72 0.56 -1.75
CA HIS A 13 7.66 -0.23 -2.38
C HIS A 13 6.37 0.58 -2.42
N HIS A 14 6.00 1.06 -3.61
CA HIS A 14 4.93 2.04 -3.77
C HIS A 14 3.65 1.38 -4.26
N PRO A 15 2.48 1.73 -3.69
CA PRO A 15 1.20 1.28 -4.21
C PRO A 15 0.83 2.05 -5.47
N GLU A 16 0.02 1.41 -6.31
CA GLU A 16 -0.83 2.15 -7.25
C GLU A 16 -2.15 2.46 -6.53
N TRP A 17 -2.62 3.70 -6.57
CA TRP A 17 -3.89 4.04 -5.97
C TRP A 17 -4.69 5.07 -6.75
N PHE A 18 -5.99 5.09 -6.49
CA PHE A 18 -6.93 6.06 -7.02
C PHE A 18 -7.79 6.60 -5.87
N ASN A 19 -7.97 7.91 -5.79
CA ASN A 19 -8.71 8.57 -4.72
C ASN A 19 -9.83 9.45 -5.27
N VAL A 20 -11.04 9.27 -4.72
CA VAL A 20 -12.17 10.20 -4.88
C VAL A 20 -12.73 10.52 -3.49
N TYR A 21 -12.47 11.75 -3.04
CA TYR A 21 -12.89 12.29 -1.74
C TYR A 21 -12.51 11.40 -0.55
N ASN A 22 -13.44 10.56 -0.09
CA ASN A 22 -13.29 9.68 1.06
C ASN A 22 -13.01 8.22 0.69
N LYS A 23 -12.91 7.89 -0.61
CA LYS A 23 -12.66 6.53 -1.10
C LYS A 23 -11.29 6.45 -1.75
N VAL A 24 -10.49 5.50 -1.30
CA VAL A 24 -9.18 5.19 -1.88
C VAL A 24 -9.19 3.73 -2.31
N GLN A 25 -8.97 3.49 -3.60
CA GLN A 25 -8.72 2.16 -4.16
C GLN A 25 -7.21 1.95 -4.28
N ILE A 26 -6.72 0.80 -3.85
CA ILE A 26 -5.29 0.49 -3.80
C ILE A 26 -5.03 -0.84 -4.52
N THR A 27 -4.09 -0.84 -5.45
CA THR A 27 -3.55 -2.01 -6.13
C THR A 27 -2.09 -2.17 -5.72
N LEU A 28 -1.69 -3.41 -5.39
CA LEU A 28 -0.33 -3.76 -5.00
C LEU A 28 0.23 -4.83 -5.94
N THR A 29 1.42 -4.58 -6.47
CA THR A 29 2.20 -5.51 -7.27
C THR A 29 3.68 -5.16 -7.12
N THR A 30 4.55 -6.14 -7.33
CA THR A 30 5.99 -5.95 -7.38
C THR A 30 6.45 -6.04 -8.83
N HIS A 31 6.83 -4.89 -9.40
CA HIS A 31 7.24 -4.78 -10.80
C HIS A 31 8.44 -5.69 -11.13
N ASP A 32 9.44 -5.75 -10.24
CA ASP A 32 10.67 -6.53 -10.44
C ASP A 32 10.41 -8.03 -10.70
N CYS A 33 9.34 -8.59 -10.15
CA CYS A 33 8.95 -9.99 -10.36
C CYS A 33 7.69 -10.15 -11.22
N GLY A 34 7.16 -9.07 -11.81
CA GLY A 34 5.98 -9.10 -12.67
C GLY A 34 4.71 -9.58 -11.98
N GLY A 35 4.59 -9.42 -10.65
CA GLY A 35 3.49 -9.98 -9.88
C GLY A 35 3.63 -9.79 -8.37
N LEU A 36 2.94 -10.62 -7.60
CA LEU A 36 2.92 -10.50 -6.13
C LEU A 36 4.23 -10.95 -5.49
N SER A 37 4.67 -10.21 -4.48
CA SER A 37 5.77 -10.58 -3.60
C SER A 37 5.43 -10.41 -2.12
N LYS A 38 6.39 -10.77 -1.26
CA LYS A 38 6.29 -10.53 0.19
C LYS A 38 6.18 -9.03 0.54
N ARG A 39 6.64 -8.14 -0.35
CA ARG A 39 6.53 -6.68 -0.15
C ARG A 39 5.07 -6.24 -0.21
N ASP A 40 4.30 -6.78 -1.16
CA ASP A 40 2.86 -6.51 -1.30
C ASP A 40 2.10 -6.97 -0.07
N ILE A 41 2.35 -8.19 0.40
CA ILE A 41 1.71 -8.72 1.62
C ILE A 41 2.04 -7.85 2.84
N LYS A 42 3.29 -7.39 2.97
CA LYS A 42 3.70 -6.53 4.09
C LYS A 42 3.03 -5.15 4.02
N MET A 43 2.89 -4.59 2.82
CA MET A 43 2.22 -3.31 2.60
C MET A 43 0.72 -3.43 2.90
N ALA A 44 0.05 -4.47 2.40
CA ALA A 44 -1.36 -4.72 2.67
C ALA A 44 -1.64 -4.81 4.18
N LYS A 45 -0.86 -5.60 4.92
CA LYS A 45 -0.98 -5.71 6.39
C LYS A 45 -0.80 -4.38 7.12
N PHE A 46 0.11 -3.53 6.64
CA PHE A 46 0.27 -2.20 7.22
C PHE A 46 -0.96 -1.33 6.95
N ILE A 47 -1.49 -1.34 5.72
CA ILE A 47 -2.70 -0.60 5.34
C ILE A 47 -3.90 -1.04 6.19
N ASP A 48 -4.09 -2.35 6.36
CA ASP A 48 -5.15 -2.91 7.23
C ASP A 48 -5.00 -2.42 8.68
N LYS A 49 -3.77 -2.47 9.22
CA LYS A 49 -3.51 -2.03 10.59
C LYS A 49 -3.89 -0.56 10.82
N ILE A 50 -3.63 0.32 9.85
CA ILE A 50 -3.90 1.76 10.01
C ILE A 50 -5.35 2.15 9.68
N THR A 51 -6.11 1.28 9.01
CA THR A 51 -7.52 1.49 8.67
C THR A 51 -8.45 0.90 9.72
N LEU A 52 -8.04 -0.17 10.39
CA LEU A 52 -8.78 -0.81 11.49
C LEU A 52 -8.57 -0.15 12.86
N SER A 53 -7.57 0.72 12.99
CA SER A 53 -7.36 1.51 14.19
C SER A 53 -8.34 2.70 14.23
N ASN A 54 -9.55 2.46 14.75
CA ASN A 54 -10.54 3.46 15.18
C ASN A 54 -10.89 3.24 16.64
#